data_AF-A0A415BGT7-F1
#
_entry.id   AF-A0A415BGT7-F1
#
_cell.length_a   1.000
_cell.length_b   1.000
_cell.length_c   1.000
_cell.angle_alpha   90.00
_cell.angle_beta   90.00
_cell.angle_gamma   90.00
#
_symmetry.space_group_name_H-M   'P 1'
#
loop_
_entity.id
_entity.type
_entity.pdbx_description
1 polymer ?
#
loop_
_entity_poly.entity_id
_entity_poly.type
_entity_poly.pdbx_seq_one_letter_code
_entity_poly.pdbx_strand_id
1 'polypeptide(L)'
;MMENDDKLIKNFMLANKHEIEDNGFSRRVIRRLPQQAKWLSDILSVICAIICCTLFYIFNGFEILCQTISDIVASQTYYLMSDTNFQSLIIATVVLIIIGVQRVCSLKW
;
A
#
# COMPACT_ATOMS: atom_id res chain seq x y z
N MET A 1 -0.68 -59.25 -16.34
CA MET A 1 -2.07 -59.20 -16.85
C MET A 1 -2.67 -57.79 -16.80
N MET A 2 -2.45 -57.01 -15.73
CA MET A 2 -3.02 -55.66 -15.54
C MET A 2 -2.64 -54.60 -16.61
N GLU A 3 -1.43 -54.66 -17.18
CA GLU A 3 -0.95 -53.66 -18.15
C GLU A 3 -1.72 -53.66 -19.48
N ASN A 4 -2.29 -54.80 -19.87
CA ASN A 4 -3.05 -54.91 -21.11
C ASN A 4 -4.43 -54.25 -20.99
N ASP A 5 -5.04 -54.35 -19.82
CA ASP A 5 -6.35 -53.76 -19.53
C ASP A 5 -6.25 -52.23 -19.44
N ASP A 6 -5.18 -51.70 -18.83
CA ASP A 6 -4.91 -50.26 -18.79
C ASP A 6 -4.70 -49.68 -20.21
N LYS A 7 -4.00 -50.41 -21.08
CA LYS A 7 -3.84 -50.05 -22.49
C LYS A 7 -5.18 -50.07 -23.24
N LEU A 8 -6.01 -51.08 -22.98
CA LEU A 8 -7.33 -51.20 -23.59
C LEU A 8 -8.22 -50.02 -23.17
N ILE A 9 -8.29 -49.73 -21.87
CA ILE A 9 -9.08 -48.63 -21.31
C ILE A 9 -8.59 -47.28 -21.86
N LYS A 10 -7.28 -47.06 -21.91
CA LYS A 10 -6.71 -45.82 -22.46
C LYS A 10 -7.06 -45.62 -23.93
N ASN A 11 -7.01 -46.69 -24.73
CA ASN A 11 -7.38 -46.63 -26.14
C ASN A 11 -8.89 -46.42 -26.34
N PHE A 12 -9.74 -47.02 -25.51
CA PHE A 12 -11.18 -46.77 -25.52
C PHE A 12 -11.54 -45.34 -25.14
N MET A 13 -10.88 -44.80 -24.11
CA MET A 13 -11.06 -43.42 -23.65
C MET A 13 -10.58 -42.43 -24.71
N LEU A 14 -9.45 -42.68 -25.36
CA LEU A 14 -8.96 -41.83 -26.46
C LEU A 14 -9.87 -41.89 -27.69
N ALA A 15 -10.32 -43.09 -28.08
CA ALA A 15 -11.17 -43.28 -29.24
C ALA A 15 -12.58 -42.68 -29.07
N ASN A 16 -13.09 -42.61 -27.83
CA ASN A 16 -14.42 -42.07 -27.51
C ASN A 16 -14.38 -40.74 -26.75
N LYS A 17 -13.20 -40.09 -26.63
CA LYS A 17 -13.08 -38.74 -26.08
C LYS A 17 -13.68 -37.77 -27.08
N HIS A 18 -15.00 -37.65 -27.05
CA HIS A 18 -15.68 -36.54 -27.68
C HIS A 18 -15.27 -35.29 -26.91
N GLU A 19 -14.49 -34.40 -27.54
CA GLU A 19 -14.30 -33.06 -27.00
C GLU A 19 -15.65 -32.36 -27.05
N ILE A 20 -16.37 -32.45 -25.94
CA ILE A 20 -17.54 -31.62 -25.70
C ILE A 20 -16.99 -30.20 -25.67
N GLU A 21 -17.26 -29.42 -26.72
CA GLU A 21 -16.96 -27.99 -26.69
C GLU A 21 -17.59 -27.41 -25.44
N ASP A 22 -16.79 -26.69 -24.66
CA ASP A 22 -17.29 -25.95 -23.51
C ASP A 22 -18.18 -24.84 -24.05
N ASN A 23 -19.45 -25.18 -24.28
CA ASN A 23 -20.53 -24.36 -24.83
C ASN A 23 -20.94 -23.25 -23.84
N GLY A 24 -19.96 -22.60 -23.21
CA GLY A 24 -20.11 -21.69 -22.09
C GLY A 24 -20.57 -22.38 -20.80
N PHE A 25 -20.40 -23.70 -20.65
CA PHE A 25 -20.77 -24.42 -19.43
C PHE A 25 -19.94 -23.93 -18.24
N SER A 26 -18.61 -23.86 -18.37
CA SER A 26 -17.76 -23.34 -17.29
C SER A 26 -18.13 -21.90 -16.94
N ARG A 27 -18.43 -21.08 -17.96
CA ARG A 27 -18.87 -19.68 -17.75
C ARG A 27 -20.22 -19.61 -17.03
N ARG A 28 -21.17 -20.50 -17.36
CA ARG A 28 -22.47 -20.60 -16.67
C ARG A 28 -22.34 -21.13 -15.25
N VAL A 29 -21.42 -22.05 -14.99
CA VAL A 29 -21.16 -22.60 -13.64
C VAL A 29 -20.46 -21.56 -12.76
N ILE A 30 -19.45 -20.86 -13.28
CA ILE A 30 -18.75 -19.79 -12.56
C ILE A 30 -19.70 -18.63 -12.25
N ARG A 31 -20.63 -18.28 -13.16
CA ARG A 31 -21.67 -17.28 -12.88
C ARG A 31 -22.72 -17.73 -11.86
N ARG A 32 -22.88 -19.04 -11.66
CA ARG A 32 -23.77 -19.62 -10.64
C ARG A 32 -23.06 -19.84 -9.31
N LEU A 33 -21.76 -19.56 -9.20
CA LEU A 33 -21.11 -19.45 -7.89
C LEU A 33 -21.87 -18.38 -7.09
N PRO A 34 -22.23 -18.65 -5.83
CA PRO A 34 -23.22 -17.88 -5.09
C PRO A 34 -22.74 -16.43 -4.93
N GLN A 35 -23.24 -15.57 -5.80
CA GLN A 35 -22.98 -14.13 -5.81
C GLN A 35 -23.38 -13.48 -4.46
N GLN A 36 -24.27 -14.16 -3.73
CA GLN A 36 -24.66 -13.84 -2.35
C GLN A 36 -23.47 -13.86 -1.38
N ALA A 37 -22.55 -14.82 -1.49
CA ALA A 37 -21.37 -14.90 -0.61
C ALA A 37 -20.43 -13.72 -0.80
N LYS A 38 -20.27 -13.26 -2.05
CA LYS A 38 -19.48 -12.07 -2.37
C LYS A 38 -20.10 -10.80 -1.77
N TRP A 39 -21.42 -10.65 -1.91
CA TRP A 39 -22.14 -9.51 -1.35
C TRP A 39 -22.09 -9.46 0.19
N LEU A 40 -22.20 -10.61 0.85
CA LEU A 40 -22.01 -10.74 2.31
C LEU A 40 -20.60 -10.33 2.74
N SER A 41 -19.57 -10.77 2.02
CA SER A 41 -18.18 -10.39 2.29
C SER A 41 -17.94 -8.88 2.11
N ASP A 42 -18.51 -8.30 1.05
CA ASP A 42 -18.40 -6.87 0.78
C ASP A 42 -19.11 -6.05 1.86
N ILE A 43 -20.32 -6.45 2.27
CA ILE A 43 -21.04 -5.80 3.38
C ILE A 43 -20.26 -5.90 4.69
N LEU A 44 -19.74 -7.07 5.00
CA LEU A 44 -18.98 -7.28 6.24
C LEU A 44 -17.70 -6.44 6.25
N SER A 45 -17.03 -6.30 5.09
CA SER A 45 -15.89 -5.39 4.95
C SER A 45 -16.28 -3.93 5.15
N VAL A 46 -17.40 -3.49 4.58
CA VAL A 46 -17.89 -2.11 4.76
C VAL A 46 -18.22 -1.83 6.22
N ILE A 47 -18.91 -2.75 6.90
CA ILE A 47 -19.22 -2.63 8.33
C ILE A 47 -17.93 -2.58 9.16
N CYS A 48 -16.97 -3.47 8.87
CA CYS A 48 -15.68 -3.48 9.53
C CYS A 48 -14.92 -2.15 9.34
N ALA A 49 -14.91 -1.61 8.12
CA ALA A 49 -14.29 -0.32 7.83
C ALA A 49 -14.94 0.83 8.62
N ILE A 50 -16.27 0.85 8.71
CA ILE A 50 -17.01 1.86 9.51
C ILE A 50 -16.65 1.74 11.00
N ILE A 51 -16.60 0.52 11.54
CA ILE A 51 -16.21 0.29 12.93
C ILE A 51 -14.78 0.76 13.17
N CYS A 52 -13.83 0.41 12.29
CA CYS A 52 -12.44 0.87 12.37
C CYS A 52 -12.35 2.40 12.35
N CYS A 53 -13.04 3.08 11.43
CA CYS A 53 -13.07 4.54 11.37
C CYS A 53 -13.66 5.16 12.64
N THR A 54 -14.75 4.58 13.16
CA THR A 54 -15.42 5.07 14.37
C THR A 54 -14.52 4.91 15.60
N LEU A 55 -13.87 3.75 15.75
CA LEU A 55 -12.91 3.51 16.82
C LEU A 55 -11.71 4.45 16.69
N PHE A 56 -11.17 4.62 15.48
CA PHE A 56 -10.05 5.55 15.23
C PHE A 56 -10.39 7.00 15.64
N TYR A 57 -11.63 7.43 15.38
CA TYR A 57 -12.12 8.74 15.82
C TYR A 57 -12.29 8.82 17.36
N ILE A 58 -12.91 7.82 17.99
CA ILE A 58 -13.11 7.78 19.45
C ILE A 58 -11.77 7.76 20.20
N PHE A 59 -10.78 7.01 19.71
CA PHE A 59 -9.45 6.94 20.30
C PHE A 59 -8.57 8.16 20.00
N ASN A 60 -9.13 9.19 19.37
CA ASN A 60 -8.40 10.37 18.92
C ASN A 60 -7.11 10.01 18.17
N GLY A 61 -7.18 8.99 17.30
CA GLY A 61 -6.00 8.42 16.64
C GLY A 61 -5.18 9.44 15.86
N PHE A 62 -5.82 10.52 15.40
CA PHE A 62 -5.13 11.65 14.76
C PHE A 62 -4.22 12.41 15.74
N GLU A 63 -4.66 12.63 16.99
CA GLU A 63 -3.84 13.27 18.02
C GLU A 63 -2.60 12.42 18.34
N ILE A 64 -2.77 11.11 18.50
CA ILE A 64 -1.68 10.17 18.75
C ILE A 64 -0.68 10.15 17.58
N LEU A 65 -1.17 10.14 16.34
CA LEU A 65 -0.31 10.21 15.15
C LEU A 65 0.44 11.53 15.06
N CYS A 66 -0.24 12.65 15.27
CA CYS A 66 0.39 13.97 15.26
C CYS A 66 1.44 14.11 16.36
N GLN A 67 1.17 13.62 17.57
CA GLN A 67 2.14 13.59 18.66
C GLN A 67 3.35 12.72 18.30
N THR A 68 3.13 11.49 17.81
CA THR A 68 4.21 10.58 17.42
C THR A 68 5.07 11.17 16.31
N ILE A 69 4.46 11.77 15.28
CA ILE A 69 5.19 12.44 14.20
C ILE A 69 5.97 13.64 14.75
N SER A 70 5.36 14.43 15.62
CA SER A 70 6.02 15.59 16.23
C SER A 70 7.19 15.17 17.11
N ASP A 71 7.09 14.07 17.84
CA ASP A 71 8.16 13.52 18.67
C ASP A 71 9.30 12.93 17.81
N ILE A 72 8.97 12.25 16.71
CA ILE A 72 9.97 11.79 15.74
C ILE A 72 10.68 12.99 15.10
N VAL A 73 9.94 14.00 14.68
CA VAL A 73 10.53 15.23 14.12
C VAL A 73 11.38 15.93 15.17
N ALA A 74 10.89 16.13 16.40
CA ALA A 74 11.61 16.79 17.47
C ALA A 74 12.89 16.03 17.86
N SER A 75 12.83 14.70 17.93
CA SER A 75 14.01 13.87 18.21
C SER A 75 15.03 13.95 17.08
N GLN A 76 14.60 13.93 15.80
CA GLN A 76 15.51 14.13 14.67
C GLN A 76 16.07 15.56 14.65
N THR A 77 15.27 16.55 15.01
CA THR A 77 15.74 17.95 15.16
C THR A 77 16.79 18.04 16.25
N TYR A 78 16.68 17.29 17.35
CA TYR A 78 17.69 17.27 18.41
C TYR A 78 19.03 16.70 17.92
N TYR A 79 19.00 15.61 17.14
CA TYR A 79 20.21 15.05 16.53
C TYR A 79 20.80 15.97 15.46
N LEU A 80 19.97 16.54 14.59
CA LEU A 80 20.43 17.45 13.52
C LEU A 80 20.93 18.80 14.08
N MET A 81 20.27 19.36 15.09
CA MET A 81 20.70 20.60 15.77
C MET A 81 21.95 20.39 16.64
N SER A 82 22.15 19.18 17.18
CA SER A 82 23.38 18.83 17.91
C SER A 82 24.55 18.59 16.96
N ASP A 83 24.30 18.09 15.74
CA ASP A 83 25.36 17.72 14.79
C ASP A 83 25.76 18.89 13.86
N THR A 84 24.80 19.74 13.47
CA THR A 84 25.16 21.05 12.92
C THR A 84 25.60 21.93 14.08
N ASN A 85 26.90 22.11 14.24
CA ASN A 85 27.49 23.11 15.12
C ASN A 85 26.70 24.41 14.94
N PHE A 86 25.88 24.78 15.93
CA PHE A 86 25.05 25.99 15.91
C PHE A 86 25.91 27.23 15.58
N GLN A 87 27.19 27.19 15.97
CA GLN A 87 28.22 28.14 15.56
C GLN A 87 28.43 28.21 14.05
N SER A 88 28.59 27.08 13.35
CA SER A 88 28.76 27.04 11.90
C SER A 88 27.52 27.56 11.16
N LEU A 89 26.32 27.29 11.67
CA LEU A 89 25.06 27.81 11.10
C LEU A 89 24.96 29.34 11.26
N ILE A 90 25.31 29.86 12.45
CA ILE A 90 25.36 31.31 12.72
C ILE A 90 26.38 31.97 11.79
N ILE A 91 27.58 31.40 11.68
CA ILE A 91 28.64 31.92 10.79
C ILE A 91 28.17 31.95 9.34
N ALA A 92 27.58 30.85 8.84
CA ALA A 92 27.07 30.79 7.47
C ALA A 92 25.98 31.84 7.20
N THR A 93 25.09 32.06 8.16
CA THR A 93 24.01 33.07 8.06
C THR A 93 24.57 34.49 8.02
N VAL A 94 25.54 34.80 8.90
CA VAL A 94 26.22 36.11 8.92
C VAL A 94 26.96 36.37 7.61
N VAL A 95 27.68 35.38 7.08
CA VAL A 95 28.40 35.49 5.80
C VAL A 95 27.43 35.76 4.65
N LEU A 96 26.30 35.05 4.59
CA LEU A 96 25.28 35.28 3.57
C LEU A 96 24.67 36.68 3.64
N ILE A 97 24.43 37.21 4.84
CA ILE A 97 23.95 38.59 5.03
C ILE A 97 24.99 39.59 4.52
N ILE A 98 26.26 39.42 4.85
CA ILE A 98 27.34 40.31 4.38
C ILE A 98 27.43 40.29 2.86
N ILE A 99 27.42 39.11 2.23
CA ILE A 99 27.44 38.97 0.78
C ILE A 99 26.21 39.61 0.15
N GLY A 100 25.02 39.41 0.74
CA GLY A 100 23.77 40.01 0.27
C GLY A 100 23.81 41.53 0.33
N VAL A 101 24.28 42.11 1.43
CA VAL A 101 24.45 43.56 1.60
C VAL A 101 25.48 44.11 0.61
N GLN A 102 26.63 43.45 0.46
CA GLN A 102 27.65 43.84 -0.53
C GLN A 102 27.09 43.82 -1.96
N ARG A 103 26.32 42.79 -2.31
CA ARG A 103 25.64 42.70 -3.62
C ARG A 103 24.66 43.86 -3.83
N VAL A 104 23.82 44.16 -2.84
CA VAL A 104 22.85 45.27 -2.93
C VAL A 104 23.53 46.63 -3.00
N CYS A 105 24.61 46.85 -2.25
CA CYS A 105 25.40 48.08 -2.29
C CYS A 105 26.18 48.24 -3.61
N SER A 106 26.73 47.15 -4.15
CA SER A 106 27.45 47.17 -5.43
C SER A 106 26.53 47.27 -6.65
N LEU A 107 25.24 46.93 -6.53
CA LEU A 107 24.22 47.10 -7.58
C LEU A 107 23.62 48.52 -7.62
N LYS A 108 23.88 49.33 -6.59
CA LYS A 108 23.36 50.70 -6.45
C LYS A 108 24.31 51.79 -6.98
N TRP A 109 25.41 51.40 -7.63
CA TRP A 109 26.35 52.23 -8.37
C TRP A 109 26.47 51.70 -9.80
#